data_AF-A0A4T2GKE9-F1
#
_entry.id   AF-A0A4T2GKE9-F1
#
_cell.length_a   1.000
_cell.length_b   1.000
_cell.length_c   1.000
_cell.angle_alpha   90.00
_cell.angle_beta   90.00
_cell.angle_gamma   90.00
#
_symmetry.space_group_name_H-M   'P 1'
#
loop_
_entity.id
_entity.type
_entity.pdbx_description
1 polymer ?
#
loop_
_entity_poly.entity_id
_entity_poly.type
_entity_poly.pdbx_seq_one_letter_code
_entity_poly.pdbx_strand_id
1 'polypeptide(L)'
;MEKSKFFHKVIGLLSLCFLLSACTEAHAVKPEEDKLFEDYDITPVLEVEDYRFVADGNGIVIDWKVTNQDEVEQAGSDGFDDPAANKNYLIRNVIKKLDRNFGPTIKEMGEEEYHYLDVYDLRTPSLTKKRIDLLEVSLAYLQDENYKVYGAGRFDNLFQIGESNYTYISVGKDGIEKGLLLNLDTGLVEGEAPYTKPQLTNREYFNLSTYVEGESQLLFIGDGSRKTELYDGSINLRDVDVHAAVILDQEDAEAYTLYEVVDNTIVNQEGIIATEELFMNSGLKFYDQAYLDGISTFDGEDHRITKFEDIATYAKKPEEYNND
;
A
#
# COMPACT_ATOMS: atom_id res chain seq x y z
N MET A 1 -69.22 -20.47 -45.36
CA MET A 1 -68.14 -19.55 -45.77
C MET A 1 -67.89 -18.50 -44.68
N GLU A 2 -67.60 -18.93 -43.44
CA GLU A 2 -67.45 -18.02 -42.28
C GLU A 2 -66.28 -18.35 -41.33
N LYS A 3 -65.74 -19.59 -41.34
CA LYS A 3 -64.61 -19.96 -40.46
C LYS A 3 -63.26 -19.38 -40.87
N SER A 4 -63.04 -19.07 -42.16
CA SER A 4 -61.76 -18.55 -42.68
C SER A 4 -61.51 -17.07 -42.32
N LYS A 5 -62.57 -16.25 -42.22
CA LYS A 5 -62.45 -14.83 -41.83
C LYS A 5 -62.21 -14.62 -40.33
N PHE A 6 -62.61 -15.58 -39.49
CA PHE A 6 -62.35 -15.52 -38.04
C PHE A 6 -60.89 -15.85 -37.71
N PHE A 7 -60.33 -16.89 -38.34
CA PHE A 7 -58.92 -17.26 -38.15
C PHE A 7 -57.92 -16.18 -38.61
N HIS A 8 -58.17 -15.49 -39.72
CA HIS A 8 -57.31 -14.39 -40.17
C HIS A 8 -57.38 -13.15 -39.26
N LYS A 9 -58.53 -12.88 -38.62
CA LYS A 9 -58.66 -11.78 -37.65
C LYS A 9 -57.99 -12.11 -36.31
N VAL A 10 -58.04 -13.37 -35.87
CA VAL A 10 -57.39 -13.81 -34.61
C VAL A 10 -55.86 -13.89 -34.76
N ILE A 11 -55.34 -14.36 -35.90
CA ILE A 11 -53.89 -14.41 -36.18
C ILE A 11 -53.30 -13.01 -36.37
N GLY A 12 -54.06 -12.08 -36.99
CA GLY A 12 -53.66 -10.67 -37.09
C GLY A 12 -53.60 -9.96 -35.74
N LEU A 13 -54.52 -10.26 -34.82
CA LEU A 13 -54.53 -9.69 -33.46
C LEU A 13 -53.38 -10.25 -32.60
N LEU A 14 -53.07 -11.55 -32.73
CA LEU A 14 -51.94 -12.20 -32.05
C LEU A 14 -50.58 -11.68 -32.56
N SER A 15 -50.42 -11.41 -33.86
CA SER A 15 -49.18 -10.80 -34.39
C SER A 15 -49.00 -9.35 -33.95
N LEU A 16 -50.10 -8.59 -33.76
CA LEU A 16 -50.03 -7.23 -33.23
C LEU A 16 -49.68 -7.23 -31.72
N CYS A 17 -50.17 -8.21 -30.96
CA CYS A 17 -49.76 -8.41 -29.56
C CYS A 17 -48.28 -8.80 -29.44
N PHE A 18 -47.75 -9.67 -30.32
CA PHE A 18 -46.32 -10.04 -30.32
C PHE A 18 -45.40 -8.88 -30.72
N LEU A 19 -45.83 -8.01 -31.64
CA LEU A 19 -45.08 -6.81 -32.04
C LEU A 19 -45.13 -5.69 -30.97
N LEU A 20 -46.22 -5.60 -30.19
CA LEU A 20 -46.32 -4.67 -29.06
C LEU A 20 -45.57 -5.16 -27.81
N SER A 21 -45.38 -6.47 -27.63
CA SER A 21 -44.50 -7.04 -26.58
C SER A 21 -43.01 -7.00 -26.93
N ALA A 22 -42.64 -6.69 -28.18
CA ALA A 22 -41.24 -6.51 -28.60
C ALA A 22 -40.76 -5.05 -28.53
N CYS A 23 -41.65 -4.12 -28.14
CA CYS A 23 -41.33 -2.73 -27.85
C CYS A 23 -41.63 -2.40 -26.38
N THR A 24 -41.23 -3.29 -25.47
CA THR A 24 -41.01 -2.95 -24.06
C THR A 24 -39.70 -3.59 -23.60
N GLU A 25 -38.60 -3.23 -24.25
CA GLU A 25 -37.39 -2.87 -23.50
C GLU A 25 -37.57 -1.45 -22.95
N ALA A 26 -38.69 -1.26 -22.24
CA ALA A 26 -38.85 -0.10 -21.39
C ALA A 26 -38.09 -0.47 -20.14
N HIS A 27 -36.84 0.02 -20.08
CA HIS A 27 -36.01 0.20 -18.90
C HIS A 27 -36.59 -0.52 -17.67
N ALA A 28 -36.11 -1.73 -17.41
CA ALA A 28 -36.02 -2.15 -16.02
C ALA A 28 -35.29 -0.99 -15.33
N VAL A 29 -36.04 -0.18 -14.60
CA VAL A 29 -35.47 0.71 -13.60
C VAL A 29 -34.77 -0.27 -12.68
N LYS A 30 -33.45 -0.41 -12.86
CA LYS A 30 -32.60 -0.98 -11.82
C LYS A 30 -33.05 -0.28 -10.54
N PRO A 31 -33.33 -1.01 -9.45
CA PRO A 31 -33.62 -0.35 -8.19
C PRO A 31 -32.54 0.71 -7.97
N GLU A 32 -32.96 1.91 -7.58
CA GLU A 32 -32.11 3.09 -7.43
C GLU A 32 -30.99 2.90 -6.38
N GLU A 33 -30.91 1.72 -5.76
CA GLU A 33 -29.91 1.30 -4.78
C GLU A 33 -28.62 0.72 -5.40
N ASP A 34 -28.59 0.29 -6.67
CA ASP A 34 -27.43 -0.42 -7.26
C ASP A 34 -26.42 0.48 -8.00
N LYS A 35 -26.34 1.79 -7.69
CA LYS A 35 -25.50 2.74 -8.46
C LYS A 35 -24.59 3.66 -7.65
N LEU A 36 -24.60 3.58 -6.32
CA LEU A 36 -23.95 4.60 -5.51
C LEU A 36 -22.42 4.47 -5.44
N PHE A 37 -21.83 3.32 -5.82
CA PHE A 37 -20.40 3.06 -5.60
C PHE A 37 -19.57 2.79 -6.87
N GLU A 38 -20.20 2.64 -8.05
CA GLU A 38 -19.51 2.34 -9.32
C GLU A 38 -18.49 3.43 -9.77
N ASP A 39 -18.40 4.56 -9.07
CA ASP A 39 -17.53 5.71 -9.42
C ASP A 39 -16.62 6.19 -8.26
N TYR A 40 -16.42 5.40 -7.20
CA TYR A 40 -15.49 5.76 -6.11
C TYR A 40 -14.18 4.94 -6.16
N ASP A 41 -13.06 5.59 -5.82
CA ASP A 41 -11.85 4.95 -5.31
C ASP A 41 -12.03 4.73 -3.80
N ILE A 42 -12.04 3.47 -3.37
CA ILE A 42 -12.17 3.10 -1.95
C ILE A 42 -11.05 2.14 -1.55
N THR A 43 -10.35 2.45 -0.46
CA THR A 43 -9.41 1.51 0.17
C THR A 43 -10.11 0.68 1.27
N PRO A 44 -9.67 -0.57 1.50
CA PRO A 44 -10.03 -1.30 2.72
C PRO A 44 -9.68 -0.52 3.99
N VAL A 45 -10.62 -0.47 4.93
CA VAL A 45 -10.40 0.02 6.29
C VAL A 45 -10.04 -1.17 7.15
N LEU A 46 -8.76 -1.23 7.51
CA LEU A 46 -8.19 -2.32 8.28
C LEU A 46 -8.11 -1.97 9.76
N GLU A 47 -8.46 -2.94 10.61
CA GLU A 47 -8.18 -2.93 12.05
C GLU A 47 -7.27 -4.11 12.38
N VAL A 48 -6.40 -3.97 13.38
CA VAL A 48 -5.54 -5.08 13.83
C VAL A 48 -6.40 -6.13 14.54
N GLU A 49 -6.45 -7.35 14.01
CA GLU A 49 -7.11 -8.51 14.65
C GLU A 49 -6.10 -9.25 15.55
N ASP A 50 -4.91 -9.55 15.02
CA ASP A 50 -3.78 -10.11 15.77
C ASP A 50 -2.44 -9.65 15.18
N TYR A 51 -1.35 -9.76 15.93
CA TYR A 51 -0.01 -9.42 15.44
C TYR A 51 1.11 -10.03 16.27
N ARG A 52 2.29 -10.08 15.67
CA ARG A 52 3.51 -10.52 16.33
C ARG A 52 4.77 -9.93 15.72
N PHE A 53 5.58 -9.33 16.58
CA PHE A 53 6.94 -8.93 16.21
C PHE A 53 7.84 -10.17 16.05
N VAL A 54 8.71 -10.13 15.05
CA VAL A 54 9.68 -11.18 14.69
C VAL A 54 11.08 -10.57 14.52
N ALA A 55 12.10 -11.43 14.39
CA ALA A 55 13.50 -11.02 14.19
C ALA A 55 13.96 -9.92 15.19
N ASP A 56 13.74 -10.16 16.48
CA ASP A 56 14.05 -9.21 17.56
C ASP A 56 13.43 -7.82 17.36
N GLY A 57 12.21 -7.79 16.80
CA GLY A 57 11.45 -6.59 16.52
C GLY A 57 11.93 -5.82 15.29
N ASN A 58 12.65 -6.47 14.37
CA ASN A 58 12.96 -5.92 13.04
C ASN A 58 11.95 -6.37 11.97
N GLY A 59 10.97 -7.18 12.35
CA GLY A 59 9.81 -7.47 11.52
C GLY A 59 8.54 -7.57 12.34
N ILE A 60 7.39 -7.52 11.67
CA ILE A 60 6.08 -7.75 12.28
C ILE A 60 5.17 -8.49 11.31
N VAL A 61 4.47 -9.51 11.80
CA VAL A 61 3.35 -10.15 11.10
C VAL A 61 2.06 -9.63 11.71
N ILE A 62 1.11 -9.24 10.88
CA ILE A 62 -0.17 -8.65 11.31
C ILE A 62 -1.29 -9.38 10.57
N ASP A 63 -2.31 -9.79 11.29
CA ASP A 63 -3.60 -10.18 10.73
C ASP A 63 -4.55 -8.99 10.81
N TRP A 64 -5.13 -8.65 9.67
CA TRP A 64 -6.03 -7.51 9.55
C TRP A 64 -7.48 -7.96 9.52
N LYS A 65 -8.35 -7.07 10.01
CA LYS A 65 -9.80 -7.18 9.86
C LYS A 65 -10.27 -6.10 8.90
N VAL A 66 -10.80 -6.48 7.75
CA VAL A 66 -11.47 -5.54 6.86
C VAL A 66 -12.85 -5.16 7.43
N THR A 67 -13.09 -3.87 7.64
CA THR A 67 -14.34 -3.39 8.27
C THR A 67 -15.36 -2.82 7.31
N ASN A 68 -14.96 -2.50 6.07
CA ASN A 68 -15.80 -1.93 5.02
C ASN A 68 -15.78 -2.79 3.74
N GLN A 69 -15.68 -4.12 3.89
CA GLN A 69 -15.57 -5.06 2.77
C GLN A 69 -16.66 -4.84 1.70
N ASP A 70 -17.91 -4.64 2.12
CA ASP A 70 -19.04 -4.39 1.22
C ASP A 70 -18.86 -3.11 0.38
N GLU A 71 -18.26 -2.05 0.94
CA GLU A 71 -17.99 -0.80 0.19
C GLU A 71 -16.84 -1.00 -0.81
N VAL A 72 -15.81 -1.76 -0.44
CA VAL A 72 -14.68 -2.07 -1.32
C VAL A 72 -15.15 -2.92 -2.51
N GLU A 73 -15.93 -3.98 -2.26
CA GLU A 73 -16.44 -4.86 -3.33
C GLU A 73 -17.38 -4.17 -4.31
N GLN A 74 -18.03 -3.09 -3.87
CA GLN A 74 -18.94 -2.29 -4.70
C GLN A 74 -18.28 -1.09 -5.37
N ALA A 75 -17.02 -0.79 -5.04
CA ALA A 75 -16.31 0.36 -5.57
C ALA A 75 -16.07 0.23 -7.08
N GLY A 76 -16.03 1.37 -7.77
CA GLY A 76 -15.70 1.47 -9.19
C GLY A 76 -14.23 1.21 -9.51
N SER A 77 -13.38 1.37 -8.49
CA SER A 77 -11.92 1.31 -8.58
C SER A 77 -11.33 1.02 -7.20
N ASP A 78 -10.25 0.23 -7.17
CA ASP A 78 -9.51 -0.06 -5.95
C ASP A 78 -8.68 1.18 -5.55
N GLY A 79 -8.94 1.70 -4.35
CA GLY A 79 -8.12 2.76 -3.77
C GLY A 79 -6.70 2.27 -3.49
N PHE A 80 -5.75 3.20 -3.55
CA PHE A 80 -4.34 2.91 -3.30
C PHE A 80 -3.99 3.12 -1.82
N ASP A 81 -3.75 2.01 -1.10
CA ASP A 81 -3.49 1.98 0.36
C ASP A 81 -2.00 2.25 0.69
N ASP A 82 -1.08 1.81 -0.18
CA ASP A 82 0.38 2.06 -0.14
C ASP A 82 1.02 2.05 1.26
N PRO A 83 0.94 0.92 1.99
CA PRO A 83 1.38 0.87 3.36
C PRO A 83 2.90 1.08 3.47
N ALA A 84 3.34 1.75 4.52
CA ALA A 84 4.76 1.91 4.83
C ALA A 84 5.01 1.62 6.30
N ALA A 85 6.14 0.98 6.61
CA ALA A 85 6.51 0.68 8.00
C ALA A 85 7.99 0.92 8.26
N ASN A 86 8.30 1.38 9.47
CA ASN A 86 9.64 1.51 10.02
C ASN A 86 9.62 0.98 11.48
N LYS A 87 10.75 1.01 12.19
CA LYS A 87 10.83 0.56 13.60
C LYS A 87 9.78 1.18 14.55
N ASN A 88 9.32 2.40 14.24
CA ASN A 88 8.49 3.20 15.13
C ASN A 88 7.01 3.22 14.72
N TYR A 89 6.71 3.14 13.42
CA TYR A 89 5.37 3.32 12.89
C TYR A 89 5.07 2.41 11.70
N LEU A 90 3.79 2.05 11.57
CA LEU A 90 3.18 1.58 10.33
C LEU A 90 2.08 2.56 9.93
N ILE A 91 2.07 2.99 8.67
CA ILE A 91 1.09 3.93 8.13
C ILE A 91 0.37 3.34 6.91
N ARG A 92 -0.91 3.72 6.74
CA ARG A 92 -1.80 3.26 5.66
C ARG A 92 -2.70 4.38 5.17
N ASN A 93 -2.82 4.56 3.86
CA ASN A 93 -3.75 5.54 3.30
C ASN A 93 -5.17 4.94 3.31
N VAL A 94 -6.12 5.70 3.82
CA VAL A 94 -7.54 5.33 3.87
C VAL A 94 -8.33 6.37 3.09
N ILE A 95 -8.82 5.97 1.91
CA ILE A 95 -9.38 6.86 0.91
C ILE A 95 -10.81 6.43 0.59
N LYS A 96 -11.69 7.43 0.47
CA LYS A 96 -12.96 7.34 -0.26
C LYS A 96 -13.10 8.63 -1.04
N LYS A 97 -12.99 8.56 -2.36
CA LYS A 97 -13.14 9.74 -3.23
C LYS A 97 -13.78 9.32 -4.54
N LEU A 98 -14.60 10.17 -5.14
CA LEU A 98 -15.09 9.95 -6.49
C LEU A 98 -13.91 9.94 -7.45
N ASP A 99 -13.89 8.94 -8.34
CA ASP A 99 -12.95 8.85 -9.45
C ASP A 99 -13.22 10.03 -10.40
N ARG A 100 -12.36 11.02 -10.31
CA ARG A 100 -12.36 12.20 -11.16
C ARG A 100 -11.05 12.18 -11.93
N ASN A 101 -11.11 12.45 -13.23
CA ASN A 101 -9.92 12.59 -14.05
C ASN A 101 -8.95 13.61 -13.42
N PHE A 102 -7.75 13.16 -13.05
CA PHE A 102 -6.70 13.88 -12.32
C PHE A 102 -6.91 14.12 -10.81
N GLY A 103 -7.92 13.53 -10.18
CA GLY A 103 -8.24 13.64 -8.76
C GLY A 103 -8.82 15.01 -8.33
N PRO A 104 -9.59 15.05 -7.22
CA PRO A 104 -10.18 16.29 -6.69
C PRO A 104 -9.14 17.18 -5.97
N THR A 105 -9.39 18.49 -5.99
CA THR A 105 -8.83 19.43 -5.01
C THR A 105 -9.55 19.31 -3.67
N ILE A 106 -8.97 19.83 -2.59
CA ILE A 106 -9.60 19.86 -1.26
C ILE A 106 -11.00 20.49 -1.32
N LYS A 107 -11.17 21.56 -2.11
CA LYS A 107 -12.46 22.24 -2.32
C LYS A 107 -13.52 21.36 -2.99
N GLU A 108 -13.09 20.43 -3.84
CA GLU A 108 -13.98 19.59 -4.67
C GLU A 108 -14.41 18.29 -3.97
N MET A 109 -13.83 18.00 -2.81
CA MET A 109 -14.22 16.86 -1.96
C MET A 109 -15.63 17.07 -1.41
N GLY A 110 -16.51 16.09 -1.62
CA GLY A 110 -17.85 16.03 -1.03
C GLY A 110 -17.84 15.64 0.44
N GLU A 111 -19.00 15.73 1.09
CA GLU A 111 -19.14 15.48 2.54
C GLU A 111 -18.84 14.03 2.95
N GLU A 112 -19.03 13.06 2.05
CA GLU A 112 -18.77 11.63 2.29
C GLU A 112 -17.38 11.18 1.81
N GLU A 113 -16.62 12.09 1.20
CA GLU A 113 -15.29 11.80 0.68
C GLU A 113 -14.22 12.17 1.72
N TYR A 114 -13.18 11.34 1.79
CA TYR A 114 -12.09 11.52 2.74
C TYR A 114 -10.76 11.03 2.21
N HIS A 115 -9.70 11.59 2.78
CA HIS A 115 -8.33 11.08 2.64
C HIS A 115 -7.68 11.09 4.02
N TYR A 116 -7.60 9.91 4.61
CA TYR A 116 -7.07 9.70 5.94
C TYR A 116 -5.74 8.96 5.88
N LEU A 117 -4.94 9.11 6.93
CA LEU A 117 -3.77 8.30 7.21
C LEU A 117 -3.99 7.59 8.54
N ASP A 118 -4.10 6.28 8.51
CA ASP A 118 -4.05 5.44 9.70
C ASP A 118 -2.59 5.25 10.10
N VAL A 119 -2.27 5.54 11.36
CA VAL A 119 -0.92 5.49 11.94
C VAL A 119 -0.94 4.57 13.15
N TYR A 120 -0.19 3.48 13.08
CA TYR A 120 -0.02 2.50 14.15
C TYR A 120 1.33 2.73 14.83
N ASP A 121 1.31 2.98 16.14
CA ASP A 121 2.53 3.14 16.94
C ASP A 121 3.13 1.77 17.31
N LEU A 122 4.28 1.44 16.73
CA LEU A 122 4.97 0.17 16.93
C LEU A 122 5.96 0.20 18.11
N ARG A 123 6.18 1.37 18.73
CA ARG A 123 7.10 1.54 19.86
C ARG A 123 6.53 1.01 21.16
N THR A 124 5.21 0.83 21.20
CA THR A 124 4.51 0.31 22.38
C THR A 124 4.07 -1.13 22.16
N PRO A 125 3.90 -1.93 23.23
CA PRO A 125 3.43 -3.30 23.09
C PRO A 125 2.04 -3.43 22.46
N SER A 126 1.25 -2.35 22.40
CA SER A 126 -0.09 -2.29 21.79
C SER A 126 -0.04 -1.50 20.49
N LEU A 127 -0.47 -2.08 19.35
CA LEU A 127 -0.60 -1.33 18.08
C LEU A 127 -1.79 -0.36 18.14
N THR A 128 -1.61 0.74 18.87
CA THR A 128 -2.64 1.77 18.99
C THR A 128 -2.69 2.55 17.69
N LYS A 129 -3.89 2.67 17.14
CA LYS A 129 -4.17 3.42 15.93
C LYS A 129 -4.51 4.88 16.23
N LYS A 130 -3.92 5.78 15.47
CA LYS A 130 -4.30 7.19 15.33
C LYS A 130 -4.68 7.44 13.87
N ARG A 131 -5.81 8.10 13.64
CA ARG A 131 -6.23 8.53 12.30
C ARG A 131 -5.97 10.02 12.12
N ILE A 132 -5.33 10.40 11.02
CA ILE A 132 -5.04 11.79 10.65
C ILE A 132 -5.85 12.15 9.40
N ASP A 133 -6.55 13.28 9.42
CA ASP A 133 -7.21 13.82 8.23
C ASP A 133 -6.20 14.59 7.38
N LEU A 134 -5.81 14.01 6.24
CA LEU A 134 -4.81 14.60 5.36
C LEU A 134 -5.31 15.86 4.67
N LEU A 135 -6.62 15.98 4.42
CA LEU A 135 -7.21 17.19 3.83
C LEU A 135 -7.18 18.33 4.84
N GLU A 136 -7.59 18.06 6.08
CA GLU A 136 -7.64 19.05 7.17
C GLU A 136 -6.23 19.58 7.48
N VAL A 137 -5.26 18.70 7.74
CA VAL A 137 -3.90 19.13 8.11
C VAL A 137 -3.18 19.83 6.96
N SER A 138 -3.43 19.41 5.71
CA SER A 138 -2.88 20.08 4.53
C SER A 138 -3.51 21.46 4.35
N LEU A 139 -4.83 21.59 4.48
CA LEU A 139 -5.54 22.87 4.36
C LEU A 139 -5.10 23.85 5.46
N ALA A 140 -4.96 23.38 6.70
CA ALA A 140 -4.52 24.20 7.82
C ALA A 140 -3.13 24.82 7.57
N TYR A 141 -2.22 24.06 6.95
CA TYR A 141 -0.88 24.54 6.62
C TYR A 141 -0.86 25.40 5.35
N LEU A 142 -1.45 24.92 4.26
CA LEU A 142 -1.40 25.58 2.94
C LEU A 142 -2.25 26.85 2.87
N GLN A 143 -3.34 26.90 3.64
CA GLN A 143 -4.37 27.96 3.58
C GLN A 143 -4.94 28.17 2.15
N ASP A 144 -4.95 27.11 1.35
CA ASP A 144 -5.41 27.10 -0.04
C ASP A 144 -6.09 25.77 -0.37
N GLU A 145 -7.41 25.83 -0.57
CA GLU A 145 -8.27 24.68 -0.88
C GLU A 145 -8.15 24.18 -2.33
N ASN A 146 -7.39 24.87 -3.19
CA ASN A 146 -7.20 24.47 -4.59
C ASN A 146 -6.06 23.46 -4.77
N TYR A 147 -5.42 23.02 -3.69
CA TYR A 147 -4.46 21.92 -3.74
C TYR A 147 -5.17 20.57 -3.79
N LYS A 148 -4.55 19.62 -4.49
CA LYS A 148 -4.87 18.20 -4.44
C LYS A 148 -3.98 17.53 -3.40
N VAL A 149 -4.52 16.54 -2.70
CA VAL A 149 -3.78 15.70 -1.74
C VAL A 149 -3.70 14.30 -2.33
N TYR A 150 -2.49 13.88 -2.71
CA TYR A 150 -2.26 12.60 -3.37
C TYR A 150 -2.09 11.44 -2.39
N GLY A 151 -1.72 11.73 -1.15
CA GLY A 151 -1.55 10.75 -0.07
C GLY A 151 -0.32 11.04 0.75
N ALA A 152 -0.07 10.19 1.73
CA ALA A 152 1.11 10.26 2.57
C ALA A 152 1.76 8.89 2.71
N GLY A 153 3.07 8.90 2.95
CA GLY A 153 3.80 7.65 3.06
C GLY A 153 4.16 7.05 1.70
N ARG A 154 5.44 6.83 1.55
CA ARG A 154 6.03 5.79 0.71
C ARG A 154 7.09 5.13 1.58
N PHE A 155 7.49 3.91 1.27
CA PHE A 155 8.46 3.16 2.06
C PHE A 155 9.76 3.93 2.40
N ASP A 156 10.29 4.73 1.47
CA ASP A 156 11.48 5.57 1.69
C ASP A 156 11.20 6.91 2.39
N ASN A 157 9.95 7.15 2.78
CA ASN A 157 9.46 8.40 3.36
C ASN A 157 9.00 8.24 4.81
N LEU A 158 9.48 7.23 5.54
CA LEU A 158 9.32 7.12 6.99
C LEU A 158 10.69 7.27 7.67
N PHE A 159 10.93 8.40 8.33
CA PHE A 159 12.26 8.72 8.85
C PHE A 159 12.19 9.55 10.13
N GLN A 160 13.31 9.57 10.84
CA GLN A 160 13.49 10.35 12.06
C GLN A 160 14.45 11.53 11.81
N ILE A 161 14.06 12.71 12.28
CA ILE A 161 14.95 13.88 12.40
C ILE A 161 15.04 14.23 13.88
N GLY A 162 16.23 14.10 14.46
CA GLY A 162 16.39 14.25 15.91
C GLY A 162 15.57 13.22 16.68
N GLU A 163 14.60 13.65 17.50
CA GLU A 163 13.71 12.74 18.27
C GLU A 163 12.32 12.59 17.64
N SER A 164 12.05 13.26 16.52
CA SER A 164 10.71 13.32 15.92
C SER A 164 10.61 12.47 14.66
N ASN A 165 9.46 11.83 14.48
CA ASN A 165 9.20 10.91 13.38
C ASN A 165 8.32 11.57 12.33
N TYR A 166 8.67 11.38 11.07
CA TYR A 166 8.07 12.10 9.98
C TYR A 166 7.70 11.22 8.80
N THR A 167 6.72 11.70 8.05
CA THR A 167 6.49 11.29 6.67
C THR A 167 6.19 12.50 5.77
N TYR A 168 6.12 12.26 4.46
CA TYR A 168 5.72 13.27 3.49
C TYR A 168 4.26 13.08 3.08
N ILE A 169 3.51 14.18 3.02
CA ILE A 169 2.24 14.28 2.28
C ILE A 169 2.56 14.85 0.91
N SER A 170 2.19 14.16 -0.16
CA SER A 170 2.32 14.68 -1.52
C SER A 170 1.10 15.54 -1.86
N VAL A 171 1.35 16.80 -2.26
CA VAL A 171 0.31 17.75 -2.66
C VAL A 171 0.65 18.42 -3.98
N GLY A 172 -0.37 18.79 -4.76
CA GLY A 172 -0.15 19.43 -6.06
C GLY A 172 -1.19 20.47 -6.45
N LYS A 173 -0.75 21.45 -7.24
CA LYS A 173 -1.60 22.51 -7.80
C LYS A 173 -1.02 22.98 -9.12
N ASP A 174 -1.88 23.17 -10.13
CA ASP A 174 -1.49 23.68 -11.46
C ASP A 174 -0.32 22.90 -12.13
N GLY A 175 -0.24 21.59 -11.88
CA GLY A 175 0.81 20.72 -12.41
C GLY A 175 2.16 20.79 -11.67
N ILE A 176 2.20 21.47 -10.52
CA ILE A 176 3.39 21.55 -9.65
C ILE A 176 3.11 20.77 -8.36
N GLU A 177 3.97 19.79 -8.06
CA GLU A 177 3.91 18.98 -6.84
C GLU A 177 4.94 19.43 -5.80
N LYS A 178 4.62 19.26 -4.52
CA LYS A 178 5.54 19.45 -3.39
C LYS A 178 5.20 18.50 -2.23
N GLY A 179 6.19 18.25 -1.37
CA GLY A 179 6.00 17.50 -0.14
C GLY A 179 5.70 18.41 1.05
N LEU A 180 4.79 17.97 1.93
CA LEU A 180 4.60 18.55 3.26
C LEU A 180 5.14 17.59 4.31
N LEU A 181 5.90 18.11 5.28
CA LEU A 181 6.49 17.32 6.35
C LEU A 181 5.46 17.09 7.47
N LEU A 182 4.89 15.89 7.54
CA LEU A 182 3.94 15.47 8.56
C LEU A 182 4.66 14.81 9.73
N ASN A 183 4.52 15.39 10.92
CA ASN A 183 5.01 14.78 12.15
C ASN A 183 4.02 13.70 12.62
N LEU A 184 4.46 12.46 12.76
CA LEU A 184 3.61 11.32 13.10
C LEU A 184 3.18 11.32 14.58
N ASP A 185 4.04 11.83 15.47
CA ASP A 185 3.73 11.98 16.89
C ASP A 185 2.61 13.02 17.08
N THR A 186 2.76 14.22 16.51
CA THR A 186 1.80 15.32 16.70
C THR A 186 0.61 15.22 15.76
N GLY A 187 0.80 14.67 14.56
CA GLY A 187 -0.20 14.63 13.47
C GLY A 187 -0.37 15.98 12.77
N LEU A 188 0.64 16.85 12.85
CA LEU A 188 0.61 18.19 12.26
C LEU A 188 1.67 18.34 11.17
N VAL A 189 1.40 19.19 10.19
CA VAL A 189 2.39 19.60 9.19
C VAL A 189 3.31 20.66 9.80
N GLU A 190 4.62 20.40 9.79
CA GLU A 190 5.64 21.24 10.43
C GLU A 190 6.54 21.96 9.42
N GLY A 191 6.39 21.69 8.12
CA GLY A 191 7.17 22.33 7.08
C GLY A 191 6.89 21.80 5.68
N GLU A 192 7.65 22.31 4.72
CA GLU A 192 7.71 21.77 3.36
C GLU A 192 8.97 20.92 3.20
N ALA A 193 8.87 19.89 2.37
CA ALA A 193 10.00 19.07 1.94
C ALA A 193 10.12 19.14 0.42
N PRO A 194 11.35 19.25 -0.13
CA PRO A 194 11.55 19.11 -1.57
C PRO A 194 11.10 17.71 -2.01
N TYR A 195 10.54 17.61 -3.22
CA TYR A 195 10.25 16.32 -3.87
C TYR A 195 11.57 15.68 -4.36
N THR A 196 12.52 15.49 -3.45
CA THR A 196 13.76 14.77 -3.70
C THR A 196 13.82 13.65 -2.68
N LYS A 197 13.97 12.41 -3.14
CA LYS A 197 14.17 11.27 -2.26
C LYS A 197 15.29 11.59 -1.27
N PRO A 198 15.10 11.35 0.04
CA PRO A 198 16.18 11.57 1.00
C PRO A 198 17.41 10.77 0.56
N GLN A 199 18.59 11.40 0.58
CA GLN A 199 19.85 10.69 0.37
C GLN A 199 20.13 9.82 1.58
N LEU A 200 19.67 8.57 1.53
CA LEU A 200 19.85 7.63 2.61
C LEU A 200 21.26 7.04 2.54
N THR A 201 21.96 7.10 3.67
CA THR A 201 23.15 6.31 3.94
C THR A 201 22.72 4.86 4.20
N ASN A 202 23.45 3.93 3.60
CA ASN A 202 23.13 2.50 3.59
C ASN A 202 21.84 2.16 2.79
N ARG A 203 21.56 2.90 1.70
CA ARG A 203 20.37 2.68 0.86
C ARG A 203 20.41 1.34 0.11
N GLU A 204 21.59 0.79 -0.13
CA GLU A 204 21.82 -0.50 -0.78
C GLU A 204 21.07 -1.65 -0.12
N TYR A 205 20.77 -1.55 1.18
CA TYR A 205 20.05 -2.59 1.92
C TYR A 205 18.59 -2.75 1.47
N PHE A 206 18.00 -1.74 0.80
CA PHE A 206 16.70 -1.88 0.14
C PHE A 206 16.76 -2.67 -1.16
N ASN A 207 17.94 -2.91 -1.69
CA ASN A 207 18.17 -3.56 -2.98
C ASN A 207 18.95 -4.88 -2.82
N LEU A 208 18.93 -5.41 -1.59
CA LEU A 208 19.32 -6.78 -1.32
C LEU A 208 18.19 -7.68 -1.78
N SER A 209 18.55 -8.72 -2.53
CA SER A 209 17.61 -9.71 -3.04
C SER A 209 18.18 -11.10 -2.84
N THR A 210 17.32 -12.11 -2.78
CA THR A 210 17.73 -13.51 -2.81
C THR A 210 17.14 -14.18 -4.04
N TYR A 211 17.96 -14.86 -4.84
CA TYR A 211 17.51 -15.50 -6.07
C TYR A 211 17.67 -17.02 -6.00
N VAL A 212 16.63 -17.76 -6.36
CA VAL A 212 16.70 -19.20 -6.60
C VAL A 212 16.19 -19.46 -8.01
N GLU A 213 16.99 -20.15 -8.83
CA GLU A 213 16.65 -20.48 -10.23
C GLU A 213 16.26 -19.28 -11.12
N GLY A 214 16.72 -18.07 -10.78
CA GLY A 214 16.45 -16.84 -11.52
C GLY A 214 15.20 -16.09 -11.06
N GLU A 215 14.51 -16.58 -10.03
CA GLU A 215 13.35 -15.91 -9.42
C GLU A 215 13.73 -15.35 -8.04
N SER A 216 13.33 -14.10 -7.77
CA SER A 216 13.50 -13.53 -6.44
C SER A 216 12.63 -14.29 -5.45
N GLN A 217 13.22 -14.82 -4.38
CA GLN A 217 12.49 -15.50 -3.32
C GLN A 217 11.80 -14.52 -2.36
N LEU A 218 12.15 -13.23 -2.47
CA LEU A 218 11.62 -12.16 -1.64
C LEU A 218 11.32 -10.95 -2.53
N LEU A 219 10.11 -10.41 -2.40
CA LEU A 219 9.70 -9.14 -3.00
C LEU A 219 9.32 -8.16 -1.89
N PHE A 220 10.27 -7.84 -1.01
CA PHE A 220 10.18 -6.67 -0.13
C PHE A 220 10.54 -5.39 -0.90
N ILE A 221 10.07 -5.24 -2.14
CA ILE A 221 10.35 -4.04 -2.92
C ILE A 221 9.28 -3.00 -2.60
N GLY A 222 9.67 -1.99 -1.84
CA GLY A 222 9.27 -0.59 -2.02
C GLY A 222 7.86 -0.15 -1.63
N ASP A 223 6.86 -1.01 -1.54
CA ASP A 223 5.46 -0.57 -1.46
C ASP A 223 4.65 -1.26 -0.33
N GLY A 224 5.32 -1.68 0.73
CA GLY A 224 4.68 -2.27 1.90
C GLY A 224 4.28 -3.73 1.68
N SER A 225 4.57 -4.55 2.67
CA SER A 225 4.50 -6.00 2.51
C SER A 225 3.09 -6.53 2.58
N ARG A 226 2.65 -7.18 1.51
CA ARG A 226 1.46 -8.03 1.49
C ARG A 226 1.88 -9.49 1.52
N LYS A 227 1.04 -10.37 2.06
CA LYS A 227 1.25 -11.81 1.93
C LYS A 227 1.27 -12.17 0.44
N THR A 228 2.29 -12.90 0.02
CA THR A 228 2.43 -13.39 -1.36
C THR A 228 2.32 -14.91 -1.38
N GLU A 229 2.04 -15.50 -2.54
CA GLU A 229 1.97 -16.96 -2.72
C GLU A 229 3.28 -17.66 -2.30
N LEU A 230 4.41 -16.94 -2.27
CA LEU A 230 5.70 -17.47 -1.79
C LEU A 230 5.65 -17.83 -0.29
N TYR A 231 4.76 -17.22 0.50
CA TYR A 231 4.60 -17.50 1.94
C TYR A 231 3.72 -18.72 2.23
N ASP A 232 2.99 -19.23 1.23
CA ASP A 232 2.16 -20.43 1.35
C ASP A 232 2.99 -21.73 1.36
N GLY A 233 4.30 -21.61 1.13
CA GLY A 233 5.27 -22.70 1.23
C GLY A 233 5.73 -23.03 2.65
N SER A 234 6.68 -23.97 2.73
CA SER A 234 7.47 -24.19 3.94
C SER A 234 8.52 -23.08 4.02
N ILE A 235 8.30 -22.08 4.87
CA ILE A 235 9.23 -20.98 5.14
C ILE A 235 9.88 -21.14 6.51
N ASN A 236 11.07 -20.55 6.70
CA ASN A 236 11.83 -20.60 7.94
C ASN A 236 11.03 -20.10 9.17
N LEU A 237 10.14 -19.12 8.99
CA LEU A 237 9.29 -18.58 10.05
C LEU A 237 8.51 -19.68 10.78
N ARG A 238 8.06 -20.72 10.06
CA ARG A 238 7.26 -21.81 10.64
C ARG A 238 8.04 -22.65 11.65
N ASP A 239 9.36 -22.75 11.44
CA ASP A 239 10.28 -23.47 12.33
C ASP A 239 10.78 -22.60 13.48
N VAL A 240 10.96 -21.30 13.23
CA VAL A 240 11.54 -20.34 14.19
C VAL A 240 10.48 -19.76 15.12
N ASP A 241 9.30 -19.41 14.60
CA ASP A 241 8.20 -18.82 15.36
C ASP A 241 6.82 -19.28 14.85
N VAL A 242 6.39 -20.43 15.36
CA VAL A 242 5.10 -21.04 15.02
C VAL A 242 3.90 -20.13 15.29
N HIS A 243 3.97 -19.20 16.25
CA HIS A 243 2.83 -18.32 16.54
C HIS A 243 2.71 -17.23 15.46
N ALA A 244 3.83 -16.65 15.04
CA ALA A 244 3.84 -15.70 13.94
C ALA A 244 3.37 -16.35 12.64
N ALA A 245 3.75 -17.60 12.42
CA ALA A 245 3.27 -18.39 11.29
C ALA A 245 1.75 -18.61 11.31
N VAL A 246 1.14 -18.87 12.47
CA VAL A 246 -0.33 -19.01 12.60
C VAL A 246 -1.06 -17.71 12.25
N ILE A 247 -0.50 -16.55 12.63
CA ILE A 247 -1.04 -15.24 12.24
C ILE A 247 -0.89 -15.06 10.72
N LEU A 248 0.29 -15.36 10.17
CA LEU A 248 0.54 -15.27 8.73
C LEU A 248 -0.38 -16.17 7.89
N ASP A 249 -0.87 -17.26 8.47
CA ASP A 249 -1.79 -18.19 7.79
C ASP A 249 -3.20 -17.63 7.62
N GLN A 250 -3.56 -16.53 8.27
CA GLN A 250 -4.86 -15.87 8.06
C GLN A 250 -4.96 -15.26 6.65
N GLU A 251 -6.19 -15.04 6.21
CA GLU A 251 -6.51 -14.58 4.84
C GLU A 251 -5.96 -13.17 4.57
N ASP A 252 -6.24 -12.24 5.48
CA ASP A 252 -5.87 -10.83 5.37
C ASP A 252 -4.52 -10.52 6.05
N ALA A 253 -3.68 -11.55 6.28
CA ALA A 253 -2.41 -11.37 6.96
C ALA A 253 -1.36 -10.69 6.06
N GLU A 254 -0.47 -9.93 6.68
CA GLU A 254 0.63 -9.21 6.06
C GLU A 254 1.88 -9.26 6.95
N ALA A 255 3.08 -9.04 6.38
CA ALA A 255 4.33 -9.21 7.13
C ALA A 255 5.42 -8.23 6.73
N TYR A 256 5.74 -7.28 7.61
CA TYR A 256 6.58 -6.12 7.32
C TYR A 256 8.01 -6.26 7.85
N THR A 257 8.98 -5.89 7.02
CA THR A 257 10.34 -5.56 7.48
C THR A 257 10.37 -4.13 7.99
N LEU A 258 10.85 -3.95 9.23
CA LEU A 258 10.84 -2.68 9.93
C LEU A 258 12.22 -2.02 9.86
N TYR A 259 12.39 -1.10 8.92
CA TYR A 259 13.64 -0.35 8.76
C TYR A 259 13.78 0.71 9.83
N GLU A 260 15.00 0.94 10.31
CA GLU A 260 15.30 2.02 11.26
C GLU A 260 16.13 3.08 10.55
N VAL A 261 15.51 4.23 10.27
CA VAL A 261 16.14 5.35 9.59
C VAL A 261 16.29 6.53 10.53
N VAL A 262 17.53 6.77 10.97
CA VAL A 262 17.88 7.88 11.88
C VAL A 262 18.80 8.84 11.14
N ASP A 263 18.41 10.11 11.05
CA ASP A 263 19.19 11.17 10.40
C ASP A 263 19.70 10.75 9.01
N ASN A 264 18.79 10.22 8.18
CA ASN A 264 19.04 9.67 6.85
C ASN A 264 19.98 8.45 6.80
N THR A 265 20.16 7.69 7.87
CA THR A 265 20.98 6.48 7.88
C THR A 265 20.14 5.27 8.26
N ILE A 266 20.17 4.20 7.46
CA ILE A 266 19.64 2.90 7.90
C ILE A 266 20.61 2.32 8.92
N VAL A 267 20.12 1.96 10.12
CA VAL A 267 20.97 1.55 11.26
C VAL A 267 20.76 0.11 11.74
N ASN A 268 19.75 -0.59 11.24
CA ASN A 268 19.39 -1.96 11.67
C ASN A 268 19.59 -3.01 10.56
N GLN A 269 20.69 -2.92 9.82
CA GLN A 269 20.98 -3.72 8.62
C GLN A 269 20.95 -5.23 8.85
N GLU A 270 21.59 -5.71 9.92
CA GLU A 270 21.57 -7.13 10.26
C GLU A 270 20.14 -7.60 10.63
N GLY A 271 19.34 -6.72 11.22
CA GLY A 271 17.94 -6.97 11.53
C GLY A 271 17.09 -7.13 10.28
N ILE A 272 17.32 -6.32 9.25
CA ILE A 272 16.67 -6.44 7.93
C ILE A 272 16.96 -7.81 7.32
N ILE A 273 18.23 -8.21 7.27
CA ILE A 273 18.66 -9.52 6.75
C ILE A 273 18.05 -10.67 7.56
N ALA A 274 18.02 -10.55 8.89
CA ALA A 274 17.42 -11.57 9.76
C ALA A 274 15.92 -11.70 9.53
N THR A 275 15.19 -10.60 9.34
CA THR A 275 13.78 -10.63 8.99
C THR A 275 13.57 -11.31 7.64
N GLU A 276 14.34 -10.93 6.62
CA GLU A 276 14.25 -11.54 5.29
C GLU A 276 14.48 -13.05 5.31
N GLU A 277 15.48 -13.54 6.06
CA GLU A 277 15.75 -14.98 6.20
C GLU A 277 14.54 -15.76 6.75
N LEU A 278 13.70 -15.16 7.61
CA LEU A 278 12.49 -15.82 8.13
C LEU A 278 11.47 -16.14 7.04
N PHE A 279 11.38 -15.32 6.01
CA PHE A 279 10.39 -15.48 4.94
C PHE A 279 10.91 -16.27 3.75
N MET A 280 12.18 -16.67 3.77
CA MET A 280 12.73 -17.61 2.79
C MET A 280 12.22 -19.04 3.01
N ASN A 281 12.26 -19.84 1.94
CA ASN A 281 11.99 -21.27 1.99
C ASN A 281 12.80 -21.99 3.09
N SER A 282 12.18 -22.95 3.77
CA SER A 282 12.71 -23.67 4.92
C SER A 282 14.09 -24.25 4.65
N GLY A 283 15.01 -24.00 5.58
CA GLY A 283 16.39 -24.48 5.55
C GLY A 283 17.33 -23.66 4.66
N LEU A 284 16.82 -22.69 3.88
CA LEU A 284 17.68 -21.74 3.19
C LEU A 284 18.17 -20.66 4.16
N LYS A 285 19.37 -20.13 3.89
CA LYS A 285 19.90 -18.94 4.54
C LYS A 285 20.03 -17.80 3.56
N PHE A 286 19.99 -16.58 4.05
CA PHE A 286 20.06 -15.37 3.23
C PHE A 286 21.30 -15.39 2.32
N TYR A 287 22.50 -15.54 2.88
CA TYR A 287 23.76 -15.53 2.13
C TYR A 287 23.95 -16.74 1.18
N ASP A 288 23.16 -17.80 1.35
CA ASP A 288 23.15 -18.93 0.42
C ASP A 288 22.49 -18.56 -0.91
N GLN A 289 21.77 -17.42 -0.99
CA GLN A 289 21.14 -16.94 -2.23
C GLN A 289 21.22 -15.42 -2.45
N ALA A 290 21.95 -14.67 -1.62
CA ALA A 290 21.94 -13.21 -1.63
C ALA A 290 22.75 -12.56 -2.76
N TYR A 291 22.17 -11.50 -3.32
CA TYR A 291 22.80 -10.62 -4.30
C TYR A 291 22.49 -9.16 -3.97
N LEU A 292 23.40 -8.27 -4.37
CA LEU A 292 23.18 -6.83 -4.41
C LEU A 292 22.95 -6.41 -5.86
N ASP A 293 21.79 -5.81 -6.13
CA ASP A 293 21.39 -5.36 -7.47
C ASP A 293 22.33 -4.27 -8.02
N GLY A 294 22.63 -4.34 -9.32
CA GLY A 294 23.44 -3.38 -10.07
C GLY A 294 23.05 -1.91 -9.89
N ILE A 295 21.77 -1.62 -9.62
CA ILE A 295 21.31 -0.26 -9.30
C ILE A 295 22.00 0.31 -8.05
N SER A 296 22.44 -0.55 -7.14
CA SER A 296 23.09 -0.22 -5.88
C SER A 296 24.59 -0.50 -5.85
N THR A 297 25.20 -0.96 -6.95
CA THR A 297 26.63 -1.31 -6.99
C THR A 297 27.45 -0.27 -7.75
N PHE A 298 28.69 -0.03 -7.33
CA PHE A 298 29.52 1.03 -7.93
C PHE A 298 29.85 0.79 -9.41
N ASP A 299 29.79 -0.45 -9.88
CA ASP A 299 30.08 -0.86 -11.27
C ASP A 299 28.83 -1.14 -12.10
N GLY A 300 27.63 -1.09 -11.51
CA GLY A 300 26.37 -1.30 -12.20
C GLY A 300 26.02 -2.77 -12.47
N GLU A 301 26.79 -3.70 -11.92
CA GLU A 301 26.60 -5.15 -12.10
C GLU A 301 26.06 -5.79 -10.81
N ASP A 302 25.29 -6.87 -10.93
CA ASP A 302 24.83 -7.64 -9.77
C ASP A 302 26.00 -8.37 -9.11
N HIS A 303 26.14 -8.24 -7.79
CA HIS A 303 27.19 -8.92 -7.03
C HIS A 303 26.63 -9.94 -6.07
N ARG A 304 27.24 -11.13 -6.08
CA ARG A 304 26.92 -12.17 -5.10
C ARG A 304 27.42 -11.76 -3.72
N ILE A 305 26.54 -11.80 -2.73
CA ILE A 305 26.85 -11.50 -1.34
C ILE A 305 26.91 -12.81 -0.55
N THR A 306 28.06 -13.11 0.05
CA THR A 306 28.28 -14.35 0.81
C THR A 306 28.41 -14.14 2.31
N LYS A 307 28.54 -12.88 2.73
CA LYS A 307 28.62 -12.42 4.12
C LYS A 307 28.35 -10.92 4.17
N PHE A 308 28.09 -10.41 5.37
CA PHE A 308 27.70 -9.01 5.59
C PHE A 308 28.72 -8.02 5.03
N GLU A 309 30.01 -8.28 5.18
CA GLU A 309 31.08 -7.37 4.77
C GLU A 309 31.22 -7.24 3.25
N ASP A 310 30.66 -8.17 2.47
CA ASP A 310 30.70 -8.08 1.01
C ASP A 310 29.87 -6.89 0.51
N ILE A 311 28.78 -6.52 1.22
CA ILE A 311 27.88 -5.43 0.82
C ILE A 311 28.65 -4.11 0.70
N ALA A 312 29.42 -3.74 1.73
CA ALA A 312 30.23 -2.53 1.74
C ALA A 312 31.35 -2.53 0.67
N THR A 313 31.70 -3.70 0.12
CA THR A 313 32.71 -3.81 -0.95
C THR A 313 32.13 -3.38 -2.30
N TYR A 314 30.85 -3.64 -2.53
CA TYR A 314 30.19 -3.43 -3.83
C TYR A 314 29.23 -2.24 -3.85
N ALA A 315 28.73 -1.81 -2.69
CA ALA A 315 27.73 -0.75 -2.60
C ALA A 315 28.22 0.61 -3.13
N LYS A 316 27.33 1.33 -3.80
CA LYS A 316 27.46 2.74 -4.10
C LYS A 316 27.50 3.56 -2.81
N LYS A 317 28.24 4.66 -2.86
CA LYS A 317 28.16 5.69 -1.82
C LYS A 317 26.86 6.46 -1.93
N PRO A 318 26.38 7.09 -0.84
CA PRO A 318 25.13 7.85 -0.84
C PRO A 318 25.07 8.93 -1.93
N GLU A 319 26.21 9.57 -2.23
CA GLU A 319 26.28 10.64 -3.23
C GLU A 319 26.13 10.13 -4.68
N GLU A 320 26.28 8.83 -4.91
CA GLU A 320 26.24 8.19 -6.23
C GLU A 320 24.81 7.78 -6.63
N TYR A 321 23.84 7.87 -5.72
CA TYR A 321 22.43 7.53 -5.98
C TYR A 321 21.62 8.63 -6.70
N ASN A 322 22.21 9.79 -6.96
CA ASN A 322 21.52 10.99 -7.49
C ASN A 322 22.16 11.58 -8.77
N ASN A 323 22.79 10.77 -9.61
CA ASN A 323 23.36 11.23 -10.89
C ASN A 323 22.50 10.94 -12.12
N ASP A 324 21.27 10.45 -11.96
CA ASP A 324 20.32 10.18 -13.06
C ASP A 324 18.96 10.86 -12.83
#